data_AF-A0A4Q5HB97-F1
#
_entry.id   AF-A0A4Q5HB97-F1
#
_cell.length_a   1.000
_cell.length_b   1.000
_cell.length_c   1.000
_cell.angle_alpha   90.00
_cell.angle_beta   90.00
_cell.angle_gamma   90.00
#
_symmetry.space_group_name_H-M   'P 1'
#
loop_
_entity.id
_entity.type
_entity.pdbx_description
1 polymer ?
#
loop_
_entity_poly.entity_id
_entity_poly.type
_entity_poly.pdbx_seq_one_letter_code
_entity_poly.pdbx_strand_id
1 'polypeptide(L)'
;NTRGHIGTELNNKAETILQITKSQFDGNISEVKAMHIREKEFEPFAFRINNDALPELVGEYSFTQERKGFCESISDVQHAQALRLAFSEGDITGYRPLIKALQQGYTEIGFKRGRNICIELNKYLMGRGIIVKQDKSYHYNPKVLEYSGCTSDKEV
;
A
#
# COMPACT_ATOMS: atom_id res chain seq x y z
N ASN A 1 29.08 9.52 31.84
CA ASN A 1 28.77 8.84 30.56
C ASN A 1 27.34 8.33 30.57
N THR A 2 26.37 9.20 30.28
CA THR A 2 24.92 8.88 30.35
C THR A 2 24.32 8.78 28.94
N ARG A 3 25.06 8.16 28.01
CA ARG A 3 24.73 8.20 26.57
C ARG A 3 24.15 6.89 26.00
N GLY A 4 23.91 5.89 26.84
CA GLY A 4 23.26 4.62 26.43
C GLY A 4 22.22 4.08 27.42
N HIS A 5 21.94 4.79 28.52
CA HIS A 5 21.11 4.26 29.61
C HIS A 5 19.63 4.64 29.51
N ILE A 6 19.26 5.82 28.99
CA ILE A 6 17.87 6.29 29.09
C ILE A 6 16.89 5.45 28.25
N GLY A 7 17.26 5.06 27.04
CA GLY A 7 16.39 4.25 26.18
C GLY A 7 16.17 2.83 26.69
N THR A 8 17.21 2.20 27.24
CA THR A 8 17.14 0.85 27.82
C THR A 8 16.51 0.86 29.21
N GLU A 9 16.74 1.90 30.00
CA GLU A 9 16.16 2.08 31.33
C GLU A 9 14.65 2.33 31.28
N LEU A 10 14.16 3.11 30.30
CA LEU A 10 12.72 3.29 30.08
C LEU A 10 12.04 1.97 29.71
N ASN A 11 12.65 1.17 28.84
CA ASN A 11 12.12 -0.15 28.49
C ASN A 11 12.08 -1.11 29.69
N ASN A 12 13.08 -1.01 30.59
CA ASN A 12 13.20 -1.87 31.76
C ASN A 12 12.35 -1.43 32.96
N LYS A 13 11.92 -0.16 33.01
CA LYS A 13 11.10 0.40 34.10
C LYS A 13 9.64 0.61 33.73
N ALA A 14 9.30 0.56 32.44
CA ALA A 14 7.92 0.62 32.00
C ALA A 14 7.19 -0.70 32.34
N GLU A 15 5.98 -0.55 32.86
CA GLU A 15 5.06 -1.67 33.08
C GLU A 15 4.44 -2.15 31.75
N THR A 16 4.13 -1.19 30.87
CA THR A 16 3.59 -1.43 29.52
C THR A 16 4.21 -0.45 28.53
N ILE A 17 4.58 -0.96 27.35
CA ILE A 17 5.11 -0.22 26.22
C ILE A 17 4.23 -0.52 25.01
N LEU A 18 3.59 0.51 24.46
CA LEU A 18 2.73 0.40 23.28
C LEU A 18 3.40 1.05 22.07
N GLN A 19 3.31 0.38 20.93
CA GLN A 19 3.61 0.95 19.63
C GLN A 19 2.31 1.44 19.01
N ILE A 20 2.28 2.73 18.66
CA ILE A 20 1.18 3.35 17.92
C ILE A 20 1.70 3.74 16.55
N THR A 21 1.06 3.24 15.49
CA THR A 21 1.41 3.55 14.09
C THR A 21 0.18 3.92 13.31
N LYS A 22 0.28 4.88 12.39
CA LYS A 22 -0.80 5.13 11.43
C LYS A 22 -1.02 3.91 10.55
N SER A 23 -2.28 3.61 10.23
CA SER A 23 -2.60 2.57 9.25
C SER A 23 -1.96 2.93 7.91
N GLN A 24 -1.48 1.91 7.21
CA GLN A 24 -0.92 2.06 5.87
C GLN A 24 -2.01 2.31 4.81
N PHE A 25 -3.26 1.97 5.13
CA PHE A 25 -4.41 2.07 4.23
C PHE A 25 -5.27 3.31 4.51
N ASP A 26 -5.32 3.78 5.76
CA ASP A 26 -6.06 4.99 6.15
C ASP A 26 -5.27 5.83 7.19
N GLY A 27 -4.85 7.04 6.79
CA GLY A 27 -4.11 7.96 7.66
C GLY A 27 -4.89 8.49 8.87
N ASN A 28 -6.22 8.31 8.89
CA ASN A 28 -7.06 8.68 10.03
C ASN A 28 -7.09 7.61 11.11
N ILE A 29 -6.70 6.37 10.78
CA ILE A 29 -6.68 5.25 11.71
C ILE A 29 -5.27 5.08 12.30
N SER A 30 -5.22 4.82 13.60
CA SER A 30 -4.01 4.48 14.35
C SER A 30 -4.14 3.05 14.88
N GLU A 31 -3.16 2.20 14.55
CA GLU A 31 -3.00 0.86 15.11
C GLU A 31 -2.23 0.92 16.43
N VAL A 32 -2.65 0.13 17.42
CA VAL A 32 -1.99 -0.03 18.71
C VAL A 32 -1.57 -1.48 18.89
N LYS A 33 -0.29 -1.70 19.15
CA LYS A 33 0.30 -3.02 19.43
C LYS A 33 1.11 -2.96 20.72
N ALA A 34 1.06 -4.01 21.53
CA ALA A 34 1.95 -4.13 22.67
C ALA A 34 3.37 -4.47 22.17
N MET A 35 4.35 -3.63 22.53
CA MET A 35 5.77 -3.94 22.34
C MET A 35 6.34 -4.71 23.53
N HIS A 36 5.86 -4.38 24.73
CA HIS A 36 6.19 -5.07 25.97
C HIS A 36 5.05 -4.87 26.97
N ILE A 37 4.54 -5.94 27.56
CA ILE A 37 3.53 -5.88 28.62
C ILE A 37 3.84 -6.97 29.64
N ARG A 38 3.80 -6.61 30.93
CA ARG A 38 4.17 -7.53 32.02
C ARG A 38 2.99 -8.22 32.66
N GLU A 39 1.84 -7.58 32.67
CA GLU A 39 0.64 -8.09 33.34
C GLU A 39 -0.36 -8.68 32.34
N LYS A 40 -1.31 -7.86 31.87
CA LYS A 40 -2.45 -8.33 31.10
C LYS A 40 -2.26 -8.04 29.61
N GLU A 41 -1.92 -9.08 28.87
CA GLU A 41 -1.87 -9.02 27.41
C GLU A 41 -3.25 -8.69 26.82
N PHE A 42 -3.24 -7.99 25.69
CA PHE A 42 -4.44 -7.61 24.96
C PHE A 42 -4.20 -7.76 23.46
N GLU A 43 -5.25 -8.10 22.72
CA GLU A 43 -5.20 -8.17 21.27
C GLU A 43 -5.01 -6.77 20.67
N PRO A 44 -4.18 -6.61 19.62
CA PRO A 44 -4.06 -5.35 18.91
C PRO A 44 -5.42 -4.73 18.59
N PHE A 45 -5.52 -3.42 18.75
CA PHE A 45 -6.74 -2.67 18.45
C PHE A 45 -6.40 -1.37 17.72
N ALA A 46 -7.40 -0.79 17.08
CA ALA A 46 -7.25 0.39 16.26
C ALA A 46 -8.25 1.46 16.68
N PHE A 47 -7.83 2.72 16.62
CA PHE A 47 -8.68 3.85 16.94
C PHE A 47 -8.51 4.97 15.91
N ARG A 48 -9.52 5.83 15.79
CA ARG A 48 -9.46 7.09 15.06
C ARG A 48 -9.71 8.25 16.01
N ILE A 49 -9.32 9.46 15.60
CA ILE A 49 -9.68 10.68 16.34
C ILE A 49 -11.01 11.20 15.78
N ASN A 50 -12.01 11.34 16.64
CA ASN A 50 -13.32 11.87 16.27
C ASN A 50 -13.31 13.41 16.21
N ASN A 51 -14.46 14.02 15.88
CA ASN A 51 -14.58 15.47 15.75
C ASN A 51 -14.35 16.23 17.08
N ASP A 52 -14.50 15.55 18.21
CA ASP A 52 -14.24 16.09 19.55
C ASP A 52 -12.78 15.90 20.00
N ALA A 53 -11.90 15.50 19.08
CA ALA A 53 -10.49 15.18 19.32
C ALA A 53 -10.26 14.00 20.29
N LEU A 54 -11.24 13.11 20.44
CA LEU A 54 -11.17 11.92 21.29
C LEU A 54 -10.90 10.64 20.48
N PRO A 55 -10.19 9.65 21.07
CA PRO A 55 -10.00 8.36 20.44
C PRO A 55 -11.30 7.53 20.46
N GLU A 56 -11.69 7.03 19.30
CA GLU A 56 -12.84 6.13 19.10
C GLU A 56 -12.35 4.80 18.52
N LEU A 57 -12.75 3.68 19.12
CA LEU A 57 -12.40 2.33 18.66
C LEU A 57 -12.97 2.06 17.27
N VAL A 58 -12.15 1.46 16.40
CA VAL A 58 -12.58 0.97 15.08
C VAL A 58 -12.89 -0.52 15.20
N GLY A 59 -14.17 -0.88 15.24
CA GLY A 59 -14.62 -2.27 15.49
C GLY A 59 -14.25 -3.28 14.40
N GLU A 60 -14.27 -2.86 13.13
CA GLU A 60 -14.00 -3.72 11.97
C GLU A 60 -12.60 -3.45 11.38
N TYR A 61 -11.56 -3.38 12.24
CA TYR A 61 -10.19 -3.18 11.77
C TYR A 61 -9.42 -4.50 11.66
N SER A 62 -9.04 -4.87 10.44
CA SER A 62 -8.21 -6.06 10.21
C SER A 62 -6.71 -5.73 10.27
N PHE A 63 -6.03 -6.16 11.33
CA PHE A 63 -4.57 -6.09 11.48
C PHE A 63 -3.81 -6.98 10.49
N THR A 64 -4.51 -7.98 9.95
CA THR A 64 -3.97 -9.01 9.06
C THR A 64 -4.18 -8.66 7.58
N GLN A 65 -4.42 -7.40 7.22
CA GLN A 65 -4.10 -7.02 5.85
C GLN A 65 -2.59 -7.18 5.73
N GLU A 66 -2.19 -8.35 5.20
CA GLU A 66 -0.87 -8.60 4.66
C GLU A 66 -0.42 -7.31 4.00
N ARG A 67 0.82 -6.88 4.24
CA ARG A 67 1.38 -5.70 3.58
C ARG A 67 1.26 -5.95 2.07
N LYS A 68 0.12 -5.55 1.50
CA LYS A 68 -0.11 -5.42 0.09
C LYS A 68 1.02 -4.50 -0.32
N GLY A 69 1.93 -5.02 -1.14
CA GLY A 69 2.98 -4.21 -1.70
C GLY A 69 2.35 -2.95 -2.29
N PHE A 70 3.15 -1.89 -2.43
CA PHE A 70 2.65 -0.62 -2.96
C PHE A 70 1.87 -0.78 -4.28
N CYS A 71 2.12 -1.86 -5.03
CA CYS A 71 1.39 -2.18 -6.24
C CYS A 71 -0.02 -2.72 -5.95
N GLU A 72 -0.20 -3.61 -4.97
CA GLU A 72 -1.50 -4.15 -4.56
C GLU A 72 -2.39 -3.14 -3.79
N SER A 73 -1.82 -2.02 -3.32
CA SER A 73 -2.61 -0.96 -2.67
C SER A 73 -3.28 0.01 -3.65
N ILE A 74 -2.93 -0.04 -4.94
CA ILE A 74 -3.57 0.75 -5.99
C ILE A 74 -4.72 -0.07 -6.57
N SER A 75 -5.89 0.53 -6.74
CA SER A 75 -7.05 -0.20 -7.28
C SER A 75 -6.87 -0.51 -8.77
N ASP A 76 -7.54 -1.56 -9.26
CA ASP A 76 -7.51 -1.91 -10.69
C ASP A 76 -7.99 -0.77 -11.58
N VAL A 77 -8.95 0.03 -11.10
CA VAL A 77 -9.45 1.24 -11.78
C VAL A 77 -8.34 2.31 -11.88
N GLN A 78 -7.60 2.53 -10.79
CA GLN A 78 -6.47 3.46 -10.77
C GLN A 78 -5.32 2.98 -11.67
N HIS A 79 -5.01 1.68 -11.65
CA HIS A 79 -4.06 1.08 -12.58
C HIS A 79 -4.50 1.30 -14.03
N ALA A 80 -5.76 1.05 -14.37
CA ALA A 80 -6.29 1.25 -15.71
C ALA A 80 -6.19 2.72 -16.16
N GLN A 81 -6.50 3.66 -15.27
CA GLN A 81 -6.40 5.09 -15.56
C GLN A 81 -4.94 5.51 -15.83
N ALA A 82 -4.00 5.11 -14.96
CA ALA A 82 -2.58 5.41 -15.14
C ALA A 82 -2.00 4.78 -16.41
N LEU A 83 -2.40 3.54 -16.74
CA LEU A 83 -1.91 2.83 -17.91
C LEU A 83 -2.48 3.38 -19.21
N ARG A 84 -3.74 3.84 -19.21
CA ARG A 84 -4.31 4.57 -20.37
C ARG A 84 -3.53 5.84 -20.69
N LEU A 85 -3.02 6.53 -19.67
CA LEU A 85 -2.15 7.69 -19.86
C LEU A 85 -0.74 7.28 -20.30
N ALA A 86 -0.16 6.24 -19.68
CA ALA A 86 1.19 5.79 -20.01
C ALA A 86 1.32 5.25 -21.45
N PHE A 87 0.28 4.58 -21.95
CA PHE A 87 0.23 3.98 -23.30
C PHE A 87 -0.64 4.79 -24.27
N SER A 88 -0.88 6.08 -24.01
CA SER A 88 -1.73 6.91 -24.88
C SER A 88 -1.18 7.07 -26.29
N GLU A 89 0.16 7.00 -26.44
CA GLU A 89 0.87 7.05 -27.72
C GLU A 89 1.04 5.66 -28.37
N GLY A 90 0.44 4.63 -27.77
CA GLY A 90 0.53 3.23 -28.22
C GLY A 90 1.61 2.43 -27.48
N ASP A 91 2.10 1.39 -28.16
CA ASP A 91 3.03 0.44 -27.59
C ASP A 91 4.41 1.05 -27.35
N ILE A 92 5.02 0.69 -26.21
CA ILE A 92 6.27 1.31 -25.79
C ILE A 92 7.43 0.38 -26.12
N THR A 93 8.37 0.86 -26.94
CA THR A 93 9.58 0.10 -27.26
C THR A 93 10.69 0.40 -26.26
N GLY A 94 11.20 -0.65 -25.62
CA GLY A 94 12.33 -0.59 -24.70
C GLY A 94 11.95 -0.29 -23.24
N TYR A 95 12.77 -0.84 -22.33
CA TYR A 95 12.49 -0.81 -20.90
C TYR A 95 12.61 0.58 -20.27
N ARG A 96 13.59 1.40 -20.68
CA ARG A 96 13.78 2.75 -20.11
C ARG A 96 12.60 3.68 -20.45
N PRO A 97 12.12 3.76 -21.70
CA PRO A 97 10.90 4.49 -22.03
C PRO A 97 9.69 4.01 -21.25
N LEU A 98 9.50 2.69 -21.11
CA LEU A 98 8.40 2.11 -20.34
C LEU A 98 8.36 2.60 -18.89
N ILE A 99 9.49 2.52 -18.19
CA ILE A 99 9.54 2.95 -16.78
C ILE A 99 9.27 4.45 -16.65
N LYS A 100 9.70 5.29 -17.62
CA LYS A 100 9.38 6.72 -17.63
C LYS A 100 7.89 6.97 -17.85
N ALA A 101 7.28 6.28 -18.81
CA ALA A 101 5.86 6.42 -19.11
C ALA A 101 4.99 5.97 -17.92
N LEU A 102 5.33 4.85 -17.27
CA LEU A 102 4.69 4.42 -16.03
C LEU A 102 4.85 5.49 -14.94
N GLN A 103 6.06 6.00 -14.73
CA GLN A 103 6.27 7.05 -13.74
C GLN A 103 5.39 8.28 -13.98
N GLN A 104 5.26 8.71 -15.23
CA GLN A 104 4.41 9.84 -15.61
C GLN A 104 2.92 9.52 -15.40
N GLY A 105 2.42 8.41 -15.97
CA GLY A 105 1.00 8.03 -15.87
C GLY A 105 0.51 7.89 -14.42
N TYR A 106 1.33 7.33 -13.53
CA TYR A 106 1.00 7.24 -12.10
C TYR A 106 1.14 8.59 -11.39
N THR A 107 2.02 9.48 -11.83
CA THR A 107 2.12 10.83 -11.26
C THR A 107 0.87 11.66 -11.58
N GLU A 108 0.32 11.55 -12.78
CA GLU A 108 -0.90 12.27 -13.20
C GLU A 108 -2.14 11.89 -12.38
N ILE A 109 -2.21 10.67 -11.87
CA ILE A 109 -3.31 10.22 -10.98
C ILE A 109 -2.99 10.42 -9.49
N GLY A 110 -1.95 11.17 -9.15
CA GLY A 110 -1.58 11.52 -7.78
C GLY A 110 -0.60 10.56 -7.08
N PHE A 111 -0.13 9.51 -7.78
CA PHE A 111 0.81 8.51 -7.24
C PHE A 111 2.25 8.78 -7.67
N LYS A 112 2.80 9.93 -7.28
CA LYS A 112 4.20 10.27 -7.56
C LYS A 112 5.15 9.31 -6.84
N ARG A 113 5.98 8.62 -7.62
CA ARG A 113 6.94 7.63 -7.11
C ARG A 113 8.28 7.66 -7.83
N GLY A 114 9.30 7.13 -7.14
CA GLY A 114 10.66 7.01 -7.68
C GLY A 114 10.80 5.82 -8.63
N ARG A 115 11.93 5.78 -9.34
CA ARG A 115 12.22 4.76 -10.36
C ARG A 115 12.12 3.31 -9.85
N ASN A 116 12.62 3.02 -8.65
CA ASN A 116 12.62 1.65 -8.11
C ASN A 116 11.19 1.12 -7.89
N ILE A 117 10.30 1.98 -7.40
CA ILE A 117 8.88 1.63 -7.25
C ILE A 117 8.23 1.41 -8.62
N CYS A 118 8.57 2.20 -9.64
CA CYS A 118 8.05 1.98 -11.00
C CYS A 118 8.57 0.66 -11.62
N ILE A 119 9.77 0.22 -11.24
CA ILE A 119 10.32 -1.09 -11.64
C ILE A 119 9.52 -2.22 -11.00
N GLU A 120 9.22 -2.12 -9.70
CA GLU A 120 8.37 -3.08 -8.98
C GLU A 120 6.95 -3.12 -9.57
N LEU A 121 6.39 -1.94 -9.84
CA LEU A 121 5.09 -1.80 -10.48
C LEU A 121 5.05 -2.47 -11.85
N ASN A 122 6.08 -2.30 -12.67
CA ASN A 122 6.16 -3.03 -13.93
C ASN A 122 6.21 -4.55 -13.73
N LYS A 123 6.98 -5.05 -12.75
CA LYS A 123 7.02 -6.49 -12.44
C LYS A 123 5.64 -7.01 -12.03
N TYR A 124 4.94 -6.27 -11.17
CA TYR A 124 3.58 -6.60 -10.72
C TYR A 124 2.60 -6.65 -11.89
N LEU A 125 2.57 -5.61 -12.72
CA LEU A 125 1.66 -5.50 -13.87
C LEU A 125 1.93 -6.58 -14.93
N MET A 126 3.20 -6.92 -15.17
CA MET A 126 3.55 -8.04 -16.06
C MET A 126 3.20 -9.40 -15.45
N GLY A 127 3.40 -9.57 -14.14
CA GLY A 127 3.03 -10.80 -13.43
C GLY A 127 1.52 -11.09 -13.49
N ARG A 128 0.70 -10.04 -13.53
CA ARG A 128 -0.75 -10.14 -13.76
C ARG A 128 -1.15 -10.25 -15.23
N GLY A 129 -0.23 -10.10 -16.18
CA GLY A 129 -0.53 -10.09 -17.61
C GLY A 129 -1.21 -8.81 -18.11
N ILE A 130 -1.22 -7.75 -17.30
CA ILE A 130 -1.76 -6.43 -17.67
C ILE A 130 -0.83 -5.74 -18.68
N ILE A 131 0.48 -5.88 -18.48
CA ILE A 131 1.49 -5.50 -19.47
C ILE A 131 2.11 -6.76 -20.03
N VAL A 132 2.11 -6.90 -21.35
CA VAL A 132 2.72 -8.03 -22.04
C VAL A 132 3.91 -7.55 -22.85
N LYS A 133 5.05 -8.21 -22.68
CA LYS A 133 6.25 -7.94 -23.49
C LYS A 133 6.20 -8.80 -24.75
N GLN A 134 6.30 -8.18 -25.92
CA GLN A 134 6.50 -8.86 -27.20
C GLN A 134 7.80 -8.33 -27.80
N ASP A 135 8.80 -9.21 -27.95
CA ASP A 135 10.14 -8.87 -28.40
C ASP A 135 10.81 -7.72 -27.60
N LYS A 136 10.80 -6.52 -28.17
CA LYS A 136 11.36 -5.29 -27.59
C LYS A 136 10.29 -4.28 -27.19
N SER A 137 9.03 -4.58 -27.45
CA SER A 137 7.88 -3.72 -27.22
C SER A 137 7.02 -4.24 -26.06
N TYR A 138 6.33 -3.32 -25.42
CA TYR A 138 5.42 -3.61 -24.32
C TYR A 138 4.02 -3.13 -24.71
N HIS A 139 3.04 -3.98 -24.45
CA HIS A 139 1.64 -3.80 -24.82
C HIS A 139 0.78 -3.77 -23.57
N TYR A 140 -0.18 -2.84 -23.52
CA TYR A 140 -1.16 -2.78 -22.45
C TYR A 140 -2.41 -3.59 -22.82
N ASN A 141 -2.78 -4.56 -21.97
CA ASN A 141 -3.97 -5.38 -22.12
C ASN A 141 -5.05 -4.98 -21.08
N PRO A 142 -6.01 -4.11 -21.45
CA PRO A 142 -7.02 -3.61 -20.52
C PRO A 142 -7.98 -4.70 -20.02
N LYS A 143 -8.18 -5.78 -20.79
CA LYS A 143 -9.14 -6.84 -20.48
C LYS A 143 -8.89 -7.48 -19.12
N VAL A 144 -7.62 -7.58 -18.72
CA VAL A 144 -7.23 -8.20 -17.44
C VAL A 144 -7.79 -7.43 -16.24
N LEU A 145 -7.88 -6.10 -16.34
CA LEU A 145 -8.40 -5.26 -15.26
C LEU A 145 -9.93 -5.20 -15.24
N GLU A 146 -10.59 -5.49 -16.36
CA GLU A 146 -12.05 -5.48 -16.49
C GLU A 146 -12.70 -6.74 -15.87
N TYR A 147 -12.02 -7.89 -15.89
CA TYR A 147 -12.55 -9.13 -15.29
C TYR A 147 -12.45 -9.16 -13.76
N SER A 148 -11.54 -8.41 -13.13
CA SER A 148 -11.42 -8.36 -11.66
C SER A 148 -12.58 -7.63 -10.97
N GLY A 149 -13.37 -6.85 -11.73
CA GLY A 149 -14.50 -6.08 -11.20
C GLY A 149 -15.81 -6.87 -11.09
N CYS A 150 -15.83 -8.15 -11.48
CA CYS A 150 -17.05 -8.95 -11.58
C CYS A 150 -17.20 -10.04 -10.50
N THR A 151 -16.64 -9.83 -9.31
CA THR A 151 -16.88 -10.69 -8.13
C THR A 151 -17.34 -9.87 -6.93
N SER A 152 -18.53 -9.25 -7.01
CA SER A 152 -19.34 -8.86 -5.86
C SER A 152 -20.74 -8.47 -6.34
N ASP A 153 -21.44 -9.40 -6.99
CA ASP A 153 -22.90 -9.37 -7.03
C ASP A 153 -23.37 -10.75 -7.49
N LYS A 154 -23.48 -11.66 -6.51
CA LYS A 154 -24.23 -12.93 -6.51
C LYS A 154 -23.72 -13.82 -5.38
N GLU A 155 -24.43 -13.84 -4.25
CA GLU A 155 -25.37 -14.94 -3.93
C GLU A 155 -25.82 -14.90 -2.45
N VAL A 156 -27.15 -14.85 -2.32
CA VAL A 156 -28.08 -15.29 -1.25
C VAL A 156 -28.00 -14.63 0.14
#